data_AF-A0A932L4K3-F1
#
_entry.id   AF-A0A932L4K3-F1
#
_cell.length_a   1.000
_cell.length_b   1.000
_cell.length_c   1.000
_cell.angle_alpha   90.00
_cell.angle_beta   90.00
_cell.angle_gamma   90.00
#
_symmetry.space_group_name_H-M   'P 1'
#
loop_
_entity.id
_entity.type
_entity.pdbx_description
1 polymer ?
#
loop_
_entity_poly.entity_id
_entity_poly.type
_entity_poly.pdbx_seq_one_letter_code
_entity_poly.pdbx_strand_id
1 'polypeptide(L)'
;MATASPVDRTLQSALRSCVAVLRRMAGYEMEPWIDRRVRRLGERKEFLNKEEHDELVALVELTQRRSAEKLEAKLALKRLSDLLPDFADDA
;
A
#
# COMPACT_ATOMS: atom_id res chain seq x y z
N MET A 1 -39.95 -0.90 -0.52
CA MET A 1 -38.63 -0.81 -1.20
C MET A 1 -38.21 0.65 -1.21
N ALA A 2 -37.36 1.07 -0.27
CA ALA A 2 -36.89 2.45 -0.22
C ALA A 2 -35.79 2.63 -1.28
N THR A 3 -36.05 3.46 -2.29
CA THR A 3 -35.04 3.83 -3.27
C THR A 3 -34.02 4.74 -2.59
N ALA A 4 -32.78 4.26 -2.43
CA ALA A 4 -31.68 5.06 -1.89
C ALA A 4 -31.54 6.39 -2.65
N SER A 5 -31.27 7.47 -1.90
CA SER A 5 -31.13 8.81 -2.45
C SER A 5 -30.01 8.86 -3.49
N PRO A 6 -30.07 9.73 -4.51
CA PRO A 6 -28.93 9.95 -5.43
C PRO A 6 -27.62 10.25 -4.69
N VAL A 7 -27.70 10.91 -3.52
CA VAL A 7 -26.53 11.18 -2.66
C VAL A 7 -25.94 9.88 -2.10
N ASP A 8 -26.78 8.95 -1.65
CA ASP A 8 -26.34 7.65 -1.11
C ASP A 8 -25.63 6.82 -2.19
N ARG A 9 -26.12 6.86 -3.43
CA ARG A 9 -25.48 6.14 -4.56
C ARG A 9 -24.13 6.72 -4.93
N THR A 10 -23.99 8.04 -4.95
CA THR A 10 -22.71 8.71 -5.24
C THR A 10 -21.69 8.41 -4.14
N LEU A 11 -22.12 8.45 -2.87
CA LEU A 11 -21.27 8.09 -1.74
C LEU A 11 -20.82 6.64 -1.80
N GLN A 12 -21.73 5.70 -2.08
CA GLN A 12 -21.39 4.28 -2.24
C GLN A 12 -20.38 4.07 -3.37
N SER A 13 -20.55 4.73 -4.51
CA SER A 13 -19.61 4.65 -5.64
C SER A 13 -18.22 5.16 -5.26
N ALA A 14 -18.14 6.32 -4.59
CA ALA A 14 -16.88 6.88 -4.10
C ALA A 14 -16.19 5.93 -3.11
N LEU A 15 -16.93 5.37 -2.16
CA LEU A 15 -16.42 4.41 -1.19
C LEU A 15 -15.87 3.14 -1.87
N ARG A 16 -16.58 2.58 -2.86
CA ARG A 16 -16.08 1.42 -3.64
C ARG A 16 -14.77 1.75 -4.35
N SER A 17 -14.68 2.94 -4.96
CA SER A 17 -13.44 3.38 -5.62
C SER A 17 -12.27 3.49 -4.62
N CYS A 18 -12.51 4.08 -3.45
CA CYS A 18 -11.51 4.16 -2.38
C CYS A 18 -11.08 2.77 -1.90
N VAL A 19 -12.03 1.85 -1.65
CA VAL A 19 -11.74 0.47 -1.24
C VAL A 19 -10.88 -0.24 -2.29
N ALA A 20 -11.20 -0.10 -3.58
CA ALA A 20 -10.41 -0.71 -4.65
C ALA A 20 -8.95 -0.21 -4.66
N VAL A 21 -8.73 1.09 -4.48
CA VAL A 21 -7.37 1.67 -4.39
C VAL A 21 -6.65 1.16 -3.14
N LEU A 22 -7.32 1.16 -1.98
CA LEU A 22 -6.73 0.65 -0.74
C LEU A 22 -6.38 -0.83 -0.84
N ARG A 23 -7.21 -1.66 -1.49
CA ARG A 23 -6.90 -3.08 -1.75
C ARG A 23 -5.66 -3.23 -2.60
N ARG A 24 -5.53 -2.46 -3.68
CA ARG A 24 -4.32 -2.45 -4.52
C ARG A 24 -3.07 -2.06 -3.72
N MET A 25 -3.15 -1.06 -2.86
CA MET A 25 -2.02 -0.66 -2.00
C MET A 25 -1.69 -1.73 -0.95
N ALA A 26 -2.72 -2.30 -0.30
CA ALA A 26 -2.58 -3.35 0.69
C ALA A 26 -2.02 -4.66 0.11
N GLY A 27 -2.30 -4.92 -1.16
CA GLY A 27 -1.81 -6.07 -1.93
C GLY A 27 -0.51 -5.83 -2.67
N TYR A 28 0.06 -4.61 -2.63
CA TYR A 28 1.31 -4.34 -3.34
C TYR A 28 2.45 -5.21 -2.80
N GLU A 29 3.18 -5.81 -3.73
CA GLU A 29 4.41 -6.55 -3.46
C GLU A 29 5.55 -5.84 -4.17
N MET A 30 6.65 -5.66 -3.44
CA MET A 30 7.83 -5.02 -3.99
C MET A 30 8.48 -5.94 -5.03
N GLU A 31 9.02 -5.34 -6.09
CA GLU A 31 9.66 -6.11 -7.14
C GLU A 31 10.88 -6.86 -6.58
N PRO A 32 11.01 -8.18 -6.81
CA PRO A 32 12.05 -9.00 -6.16
C PRO A 32 13.49 -8.55 -6.42
N TRP A 33 13.73 -7.76 -7.47
CA TRP A 33 15.06 -7.22 -7.77
C TRP A 33 15.48 -6.11 -6.79
N ILE A 34 14.51 -5.36 -6.25
CA ILE A 34 14.76 -4.29 -5.26
C ILE A 34 15.30 -4.91 -3.98
N ASP A 35 14.62 -5.92 -3.44
CA ASP A 35 15.06 -6.65 -2.25
C ASP A 35 16.47 -7.25 -2.43
N ARG A 36 16.73 -7.85 -3.59
CA ARG A 36 18.06 -8.36 -3.92
C ARG A 36 19.11 -7.25 -3.98
N ARG A 37 18.76 -6.08 -4.50
CA ARG A 37 19.70 -4.94 -4.60
C ARG A 37 20.01 -4.36 -3.23
N VAL A 38 18.99 -4.11 -2.41
CA VAL A 38 19.14 -3.66 -1.01
C VAL A 38 20.03 -4.63 -0.23
N ARG A 39 19.79 -5.94 -0.33
CA ARG A 39 20.60 -6.95 0.35
C ARG A 39 22.06 -6.89 -0.09
N ARG A 40 22.33 -6.92 -1.41
CA ARG A 40 23.71 -6.88 -1.94
C ARG A 40 24.48 -5.63 -1.53
N LEU A 41 23.83 -4.46 -1.57
CA LEU A 41 24.45 -3.20 -1.15
C LEU A 41 24.68 -3.18 0.37
N GLY A 42 23.72 -3.66 1.15
CA GLY A 42 23.82 -3.74 2.61
C GLY A 42 24.92 -4.69 3.10
N GLU A 43 25.12 -5.83 2.44
CA GLU A 43 26.18 -6.81 2.74
C GLU A 43 27.59 -6.23 2.54
N ARG A 44 27.75 -5.24 1.65
CA ARG A 44 29.04 -4.62 1.33
C ARG A 44 29.10 -3.14 1.70
N LYS A 45 28.27 -2.70 2.67
CA LYS A 45 28.09 -1.29 3.06
C LYS A 45 29.38 -0.52 3.35
N GLU A 46 30.42 -1.21 3.83
CA GLU A 46 31.72 -0.62 4.20
C GLU A 46 32.61 -0.31 2.98
N PHE A 47 32.26 -0.85 1.81
CA PHE A 47 33.01 -0.72 0.56
C PHE A 47 32.25 0.03 -0.53
N LEU A 48 31.09 0.60 -0.18
CA LEU A 48 30.28 1.32 -1.16
C LEU A 48 30.98 2.63 -1.52
N ASN A 49 30.99 2.94 -2.81
CA ASN A 49 31.25 4.30 -3.24
C ASN A 49 30.05 5.21 -2.91
N LYS A 50 30.20 6.51 -3.14
CA LYS A 50 29.15 7.49 -2.82
C LYS A 50 27.82 7.20 -3.53
N GLU A 51 27.87 6.87 -4.82
CA GLU A 51 26.67 6.61 -5.62
C GLU A 51 25.92 5.36 -5.13
N GLU A 52 26.67 4.31 -4.80
CA GLU A 52 26.11 3.07 -4.26
C GLU A 52 25.51 3.26 -2.85
N HIS A 53 26.14 4.11 -2.04
CA HIS A 53 25.61 4.47 -0.73
C HIS A 53 24.30 5.26 -0.87
N ASP A 54 24.27 6.26 -1.74
CA ASP A 54 23.07 7.07 -2.01
C ASP A 54 21.94 6.19 -2.59
N GLU A 55 22.28 5.23 -3.47
CA GLU A 55 21.34 4.23 -3.96
C GLU A 55 20.78 3.37 -2.81
N LEU A 56 21.63 2.86 -1.91
CA LEU A 56 21.19 2.05 -0.79
C LEU A 56 20.22 2.83 0.11
N VAL A 57 20.53 4.09 0.43
CA VAL A 57 19.64 4.94 1.23
C VAL A 57 18.29 5.13 0.53
N ALA A 58 18.28 5.48 -0.76
CA ALA A 58 17.05 5.68 -1.52
C ALA A 58 16.19 4.41 -1.60
N LEU A 59 16.81 3.24 -1.78
CA LEU A 59 16.10 1.96 -1.79
C LEU A 59 15.53 1.61 -0.42
N VAL A 60 16.26 1.87 0.67
CA VAL A 60 15.74 1.68 2.03
C VAL A 60 14.54 2.59 2.28
N GLU A 61 14.63 3.88 1.94
CA GLU A 61 13.50 4.81 2.07
C GLU A 61 12.27 4.37 1.24
N LEU A 62 12.50 3.86 0.04
CA LEU A 62 11.43 3.29 -0.78
C LEU A 62 10.76 2.09 -0.08
N THR A 63 11.55 1.14 0.43
CA THR A 63 11.04 -0.05 1.11
C THR A 63 10.23 0.31 2.35
N GLN A 64 10.71 1.27 3.15
CA GLN A 64 10.02 1.75 4.35
C GLN A 64 8.71 2.44 4.00
N ARG A 65 8.72 3.34 3.01
CA ARG A 65 7.52 4.05 2.56
C ARG A 65 6.45 3.10 2.05
N ARG A 66 6.82 2.15 1.18
CA ARG A 66 5.88 1.14 0.65
C ARG A 66 5.33 0.24 1.75
N SER A 67 6.15 -0.10 2.75
CA SER A 67 5.69 -0.87 3.90
C SER A 67 4.68 -0.09 4.75
N ALA A 68 4.93 1.20 5.00
CA ALA A 68 4.00 2.07 5.71
C ALA A 68 2.66 2.22 4.96
N GLU A 69 2.71 2.55 3.67
CA GLU A 69 1.53 2.67 2.80
C GLU A 69 0.69 1.37 2.80
N LYS A 70 1.34 0.21 2.72
CA LYS A 70 0.68 -1.10 2.77
C LYS A 70 -0.01 -1.35 4.11
N LEU A 71 0.64 -1.02 5.23
CA LEU A 71 0.07 -1.17 6.56
C LEU A 71 -1.10 -0.20 6.79
N GLU A 72 -0.96 1.05 6.38
CA GLU A 72 -2.02 2.06 6.45
C GLU A 72 -3.24 1.64 5.62
N ALA A 73 -3.03 1.13 4.41
CA ALA A 73 -4.11 0.64 3.56
C ALA A 73 -4.84 -0.56 4.20
N LYS A 74 -4.10 -1.51 4.78
CA LYS A 74 -4.69 -2.64 5.53
C LYS A 74 -5.50 -2.18 6.73
N LEU A 75 -4.99 -1.21 7.49
CA LEU A 75 -5.67 -0.64 8.64
C LEU A 75 -6.97 0.07 8.21
N ALA A 76 -6.92 0.86 7.15
CA ALA A 76 -8.07 1.57 6.61
C ALA A 76 -9.15 0.59 6.13
N LEU A 77 -8.77 -0.47 5.41
CA LEU A 77 -9.69 -1.52 4.98
C LEU A 77 -10.35 -2.22 6.17
N LYS A 78 -9.59 -2.57 7.21
CA LYS A 78 -10.14 -3.16 8.44
C LYS A 78 -11.16 -2.23 9.11
N ARG A 79 -10.83 -0.95 9.25
CA ARG A 79 -11.75 0.05 9.83
C ARG A 79 -13.02 0.20 8.99
N LEU A 80 -12.90 0.16 7.66
CA LEU A 80 -14.04 0.23 6.76
C LEU A 80 -14.92 -1.02 6.86
N SER A 81 -14.33 -2.22 6.94
CA SER A 81 -15.11 -3.45 7.11
C SER A 81 -15.84 -3.50 8.46
N ASP A 82 -15.22 -2.98 9.52
CA ASP A 82 -15.83 -2.91 10.86
C ASP A 82 -17.03 -1.95 10.91
N LEU A 83 -16.99 -0.86 10.11
CA LEU A 83 -18.05 0.17 10.06
C LEU A 83 -19.13 -0.12 9.01
N LEU A 84 -18.75 -0.75 7.89
CA LEU A 84 -19.59 -0.95 6.70
C LEU A 84 -19.36 -2.37 6.16
N PRO A 85 -20.00 -3.39 6.74
CA PRO A 85 -19.79 -4.80 6.38
C PRO A 85 -20.05 -5.11 4.91
N ASP A 86 -20.97 -4.38 4.27
CA ASP A 86 -21.32 -4.52 2.85
C ASP A 86 -20.14 -4.24 1.89
N PHE A 87 -19.05 -3.66 2.38
CA PHE A 87 -17.83 -3.36 1.61
C PHE A 87 -16.65 -4.26 2.01
N ALA A 88 -16.85 -5.16 2.98
CA ALA A 88 -15.86 -6.13 3.40
C ALA A 88 -15.68 -7.24 2.34
N ASP A 89 -16.79 -7.71 1.77
CA ASP A 89 -16.82 -8.77 0.76
C ASP A 89 -16.81 -8.19 -0.66
N ASP A 90 -15.63 -8.21 -1.26
CA ASP A 90 -15.43 -8.26 -2.72
C ASP A 90 -13.99 -8.77 -2.86
N ALA A 91 -13.79 -10.04 -2.48
CA ALA A 91 -12.57 -10.80 -2.67
C ALA A 91 -12.64 -11.55 -4.01
#